data_AF-A0A142XXF1-F1
#
_entry.id   AF-A0A142XXF1-F1
#
_cell.length_a   1.000
_cell.length_b   1.000
_cell.length_c   1.000
_cell.angle_alpha   90.00
_cell.angle_beta   90.00
_cell.angle_gamma   90.00
#
_symmetry.space_group_name_H-M   'P 1'
#
loop_
_entity.id
_entity.type
_entity.pdbx_description
1 polymer ?
#
loop_
_entity_poly.entity_id
_entity_poly.type
_entity_poly.pdbx_seq_one_letter_code
_entity_poly.pdbx_strand_id
1 'polypeptide(L)'
;MTLTLPTAKTRPTTDLAKQSILLYGVPKLGKCLAGNTVLYDPTSGQPVTLADLVTSKEGTVLSMGMAGIIKSADPTDYIDNGEAMLFRITTQSGRTIDATAEHPFLTREGWAPLSVLKENDKIGVVAEYSSLFGTVRTEPEFLKVLAYLLADGSLGGTSPVFTKVDEEVREDFKQAVESIGDEFLEFVNDQGIPQVRVKGGRIGRNNVLRFIREHGIDGLRSGDKFIPDFVFGLQRERMALFLNRLFSCDGSVEKKKVSYSSKSIRMVRQVQHLLLRFGIVSLMRDRFIDGELYGAELYIAAKEDILRFLDDIGVFGEKQIAAEQLRQGLYSIRAASTQLDRQGNILFDRIKSIVPLGTGRIYDLTIPDTHNFVANDFVVHNSSFASQFPEAMFFECEPGLNHLEVFKVPTYSWETFLEACKLIAKGDHNFKTLVIDTVDNAFKMCSDYVCAKHGIEYEGDMGHGKGWALVKNEWHRVLTRLASLPYGLILISHAVDKTIETRTGEYTKTTPSLPDRARNVVLGLVDIILYGDSVSRKDAAGNLVVDRVLRTKPHPTYEAGDRTGRLPEMLPLSYAAFNSAFSGNTSNSTAQSPAPGKGSAASSSNPGSTPAGKAVK
;
A
#
# COMPACT_ATOMS: atom_id res chain seq x y z
N MET A 1 50.41 1.60 -8.64
CA MET A 1 49.99 1.86 -10.03
C MET A 1 50.99 2.79 -10.68
N THR A 2 51.55 2.42 -11.83
CA THR A 2 52.31 3.32 -12.69
C THR A 2 51.36 4.35 -13.27
N LEU A 3 51.58 5.63 -12.95
CA LEU A 3 50.77 6.73 -13.46
C LEU A 3 51.00 6.87 -14.97
N THR A 4 49.93 6.81 -15.75
CA THR A 4 49.94 7.08 -17.20
C THR A 4 49.05 8.28 -17.48
N LEU A 5 49.50 9.19 -18.34
CA LEU A 5 48.73 10.37 -18.72
C LEU A 5 47.65 9.99 -19.74
N PRO A 6 46.42 10.54 -19.63
CA PRO A 6 45.34 10.23 -20.56
C PRO A 6 45.66 10.77 -21.96
N THR A 7 45.42 9.95 -22.98
CA THR A 7 45.58 10.32 -24.40
C THR A 7 44.27 10.76 -25.07
N ALA A 8 43.15 10.69 -24.35
CA ALA A 8 41.83 11.11 -24.81
C ALA A 8 41.05 11.80 -23.68
N LYS A 9 40.05 12.62 -24.04
CA LYS A 9 39.14 13.23 -23.07
C LYS A 9 38.30 12.16 -22.38
N THR A 10 38.30 12.16 -21.06
CA THR A 10 37.41 11.32 -20.24
C THR A 10 35.96 11.76 -20.44
N ARG A 11 35.07 10.81 -20.73
CA ARG A 11 33.63 11.10 -20.85
C ARG A 11 32.97 11.13 -19.47
N PRO A 12 31.96 12.00 -19.23
CA PRO A 12 31.17 11.95 -18.00
C PRO A 12 30.54 10.57 -17.81
N THR A 13 30.68 10.01 -16.61
CA THR A 13 30.11 8.69 -16.29
C THR A 13 28.59 8.76 -16.21
N THR A 14 27.91 7.70 -16.65
CA THR A 14 26.46 7.45 -16.43
C THR A 14 26.24 6.43 -15.31
N ASP A 15 27.32 5.95 -14.72
CA ASP A 15 27.29 4.93 -13.69
C ASP A 15 26.96 5.58 -12.34
N LEU A 16 25.78 5.24 -11.80
CA LEU A 16 25.33 5.68 -10.47
C LEU A 16 26.24 5.15 -9.36
N ALA A 17 26.92 4.02 -9.55
CA ALA A 17 27.89 3.48 -8.59
C ALA A 17 29.19 4.30 -8.53
N LYS A 18 29.27 5.41 -9.26
CA LYS A 18 30.38 6.38 -9.19
C LYS A 18 29.92 7.77 -8.78
N GLN A 19 28.69 7.90 -8.31
CA GLN A 19 28.14 9.18 -7.87
C GLN A 19 28.02 9.23 -6.35
N SER A 20 28.21 10.43 -5.83
CA SER A 20 27.93 10.77 -4.44
C SER A 20 26.70 11.68 -4.36
N ILE A 21 25.73 11.29 -3.53
CA ILE A 21 24.41 11.90 -3.45
C ILE A 21 24.10 12.26 -2.00
N LEU A 22 23.72 13.50 -1.74
CA LEU A 22 23.04 13.89 -0.51
C LEU A 22 21.54 13.88 -0.76
N LEU A 23 20.78 13.08 -0.02
CA LEU A 23 19.33 13.12 0.02
C LEU A 23 18.87 13.66 1.38
N TYR A 24 18.02 14.67 1.37
CA TYR A 24 17.39 15.15 2.59
C TYR A 24 15.93 15.51 2.39
N GLY A 25 15.13 15.44 3.45
CA GLY A 25 13.70 15.70 3.41
C GLY A 25 13.05 15.55 4.78
N VAL A 26 11.73 15.77 4.82
CA VAL A 26 10.93 15.52 6.02
C VAL A 26 10.85 13.99 6.26
N PRO A 27 10.91 13.49 7.51
CA PRO A 27 10.79 12.05 7.79
C PRO A 27 9.54 11.41 7.15
N LYS A 28 9.64 10.14 6.72
CA LYS A 28 8.51 9.25 6.35
C LYS A 28 7.62 9.73 5.19
N LEU A 29 8.21 10.31 4.16
CA LEU A 29 7.51 10.77 2.97
C LEU A 29 7.10 9.60 2.01
N GLY A 30 6.05 8.81 2.29
CA GLY A 30 4.98 8.69 1.27
C GLY A 30 4.34 7.41 0.74
N LYS A 31 4.46 6.27 1.39
CA LYS A 31 3.83 5.03 0.92
C LYS A 31 2.91 4.51 2.00
N CYS A 32 1.62 4.82 1.89
CA CYS A 32 0.71 4.54 2.99
C CYS A 32 -0.67 4.12 2.47
N LEU A 33 -1.41 3.45 3.34
CA LEU A 33 -2.76 2.99 3.09
C LEU A 33 -3.74 3.76 3.97
N ALA A 34 -5.00 3.81 3.55
CA ALA A 34 -6.05 4.40 4.36
C ALA A 34 -6.26 3.60 5.66
N GLY A 35 -6.60 4.29 6.76
CA GLY A 35 -6.76 3.64 8.07
C GLY A 35 -7.85 2.56 8.15
N ASN A 36 -8.88 2.64 7.30
CA ASN A 36 -9.95 1.65 7.18
C ASN A 36 -9.54 0.38 6.40
N THR A 37 -8.29 0.30 5.95
CA THR A 37 -7.74 -0.90 5.30
C THR A 37 -7.78 -2.08 6.27
N VAL A 38 -8.30 -3.21 5.82
CA VAL A 38 -8.47 -4.43 6.64
C VAL A 38 -7.29 -5.36 6.41
N LEU A 39 -6.67 -5.78 7.50
CA LEU A 39 -5.70 -6.86 7.57
C LEU A 39 -6.35 -8.03 8.32
N TYR A 40 -5.74 -9.21 8.22
CA TYR A 40 -6.21 -10.40 8.93
C TYR A 40 -5.11 -10.94 9.83
N ASP A 41 -5.44 -11.14 11.10
CA ASP A 41 -4.54 -11.75 12.07
C ASP A 41 -4.31 -13.23 11.69
N PRO A 42 -3.06 -13.66 11.46
CA PRO A 42 -2.77 -15.03 11.01
C PRO A 42 -3.15 -16.13 11.99
N THR A 43 -3.28 -15.81 13.28
CA THR A 43 -3.49 -16.80 14.36
C THR A 43 -4.98 -17.03 14.61
N SER A 44 -5.74 -15.94 14.71
CA SER A 44 -7.17 -15.93 15.00
C SER A 44 -8.02 -15.92 13.74
N GLY A 45 -7.48 -15.49 12.59
CA GLY A 45 -8.20 -15.25 11.36
C GLY A 45 -9.11 -14.00 11.40
N GLN A 46 -9.12 -13.25 12.50
CA GLN A 46 -9.99 -12.08 12.67
C GLN A 46 -9.53 -10.90 11.82
N PRO A 47 -10.46 -10.06 11.31
CA PRO A 47 -10.11 -8.80 10.69
C PRO A 47 -9.62 -7.80 11.74
N VAL A 48 -8.63 -6.98 11.36
CA VAL A 48 -8.16 -5.81 12.11
C VAL A 48 -7.99 -4.65 11.14
N THR A 49 -8.40 -3.44 11.52
CA THR A 49 -8.11 -2.28 10.67
C THR A 49 -6.67 -1.84 10.85
N LEU A 50 -6.06 -1.28 9.81
CA LEU A 50 -4.69 -0.79 9.87
C LEU A 50 -4.55 0.32 10.92
N ALA A 51 -5.55 1.20 11.05
CA ALA A 51 -5.56 2.23 12.08
C ALA A 51 -5.59 1.65 13.50
N ASP A 52 -6.42 0.63 13.75
CA ASP A 52 -6.50 -0.02 15.06
C ASP A 52 -5.20 -0.74 15.39
N LEU A 53 -4.62 -1.46 14.42
CA LEU A 53 -3.35 -2.15 14.55
C LEU A 53 -2.19 -1.18 14.85
N VAL A 54 -2.15 -0.02 14.16
CA VAL A 54 -1.15 1.01 14.45
C VAL A 54 -1.36 1.67 15.80
N THR A 55 -2.61 1.83 16.23
CA THR A 55 -2.95 2.41 17.53
C THR A 55 -2.58 1.47 18.68
N SER A 56 -2.87 0.17 18.55
CA SER A 56 -2.52 -0.85 19.54
C SER A 56 -1.01 -1.09 19.61
N LYS A 57 -0.30 -0.92 18.49
CA LYS A 57 1.12 -1.31 18.31
C LYS A 57 1.38 -2.79 18.62
N GLU A 58 0.35 -3.61 18.46
CA GLU A 58 0.36 -5.04 18.77
C GLU A 58 -0.49 -5.78 17.75
N GLY A 59 0.03 -6.90 17.26
CA GLY A 59 -0.67 -7.83 16.38
C GLY A 59 0.26 -8.40 15.31
N THR A 60 -0.09 -9.58 14.79
CA THR A 60 0.66 -10.21 13.69
C THR A 60 -0.11 -9.99 12.39
N VAL A 61 0.60 -9.89 11.26
CA VAL A 61 -0.02 -9.72 9.94
C VAL A 61 0.41 -10.82 8.97
N LEU A 62 -0.26 -10.90 7.84
CA LEU A 62 0.13 -11.77 6.74
C LEU A 62 1.12 -11.03 5.83
N SER A 63 2.15 -11.73 5.37
CA SER A 63 3.14 -11.28 4.39
C SER A 63 3.33 -12.34 3.29
N MET A 64 3.87 -11.92 2.15
CA MET A 64 4.22 -12.80 1.04
C MET A 64 5.73 -13.11 1.08
N GLY A 65 6.06 -14.39 1.24
CA GLY A 65 7.42 -14.92 1.08
C GLY A 65 7.77 -15.28 -0.36
N MET A 66 8.87 -16.02 -0.53
CA MET A 66 9.32 -16.49 -1.83
C MET A 66 8.23 -17.32 -2.55
N ALA A 67 8.22 -17.22 -3.89
CA ALA A 67 7.28 -17.93 -4.77
C ALA A 67 5.78 -17.64 -4.51
N GLY A 68 5.44 -16.56 -3.79
CA GLY A 68 4.05 -16.17 -3.56
C GLY A 68 3.36 -16.91 -2.42
N ILE A 69 4.13 -17.51 -1.50
CA ILE A 69 3.59 -18.20 -0.32
C ILE A 69 3.21 -17.16 0.74
N ILE A 70 1.98 -17.21 1.25
CA ILE A 70 1.54 -16.34 2.34
C ILE A 70 1.97 -16.94 3.69
N LYS A 71 2.57 -16.12 4.55
CA LYS A 71 3.02 -16.50 5.91
C LYS A 71 2.73 -15.40 6.92
N SER A 72 2.75 -15.74 8.21
CA SER A 72 2.70 -14.76 9.30
C SER A 72 4.00 -13.94 9.38
N ALA A 73 3.88 -12.68 9.76
CA ALA A 73 4.99 -11.82 10.11
C ALA A 73 4.58 -10.79 11.17
N ASP A 74 5.48 -10.51 12.10
CA ASP A 74 5.26 -9.53 13.15
C ASP A 74 5.74 -8.14 12.68
N PRO A 75 4.85 -7.13 12.63
CA PRO A 75 5.27 -5.78 12.40
C PRO A 75 6.19 -5.31 13.51
N THR A 76 7.19 -4.56 13.10
CA THR A 76 8.24 -4.04 13.97
C THR A 76 8.10 -2.54 14.21
N ASP A 77 7.44 -1.84 13.29
CA ASP A 77 7.04 -0.45 13.42
C ASP A 77 5.60 -0.28 12.97
N TYR A 78 4.93 0.66 13.64
CA TYR A 78 3.54 1.02 13.45
C TYR A 78 3.47 2.53 13.23
N ILE A 79 3.09 2.95 12.02
CA ILE A 79 3.34 4.32 11.57
C ILE A 79 2.01 5.02 11.27
N ASP A 80 1.75 6.12 11.96
CA ASP A 80 0.73 7.10 11.61
C ASP A 80 1.43 8.28 10.90
N ASN A 81 1.09 8.49 9.63
CA ASN A 81 1.70 9.51 8.78
C ASN A 81 0.79 10.74 8.57
N GLY A 82 -0.23 10.93 9.41
CA GLY A 82 -1.16 12.04 9.31
C GLY A 82 -2.09 11.87 8.11
N GLU A 83 -2.33 12.94 7.35
CA GLU A 83 -3.27 12.94 6.23
C GLU A 83 -2.58 13.07 4.87
N ALA A 84 -3.10 12.35 3.86
CA ALA A 84 -2.66 12.47 2.47
C ALA A 84 -3.78 12.18 1.47
N MET A 85 -3.55 12.54 0.22
CA MET A 85 -4.43 12.21 -0.90
C MET A 85 -4.46 10.68 -1.13
N LEU A 86 -5.67 10.13 -1.18
CA LEU A 86 -5.93 8.71 -1.41
C LEU A 86 -6.52 8.46 -2.79
N PHE A 87 -6.18 7.31 -3.35
CA PHE A 87 -6.71 6.76 -4.59
C PHE A 87 -7.26 5.37 -4.32
N ARG A 88 -8.47 5.10 -4.80
CA ARG A 88 -9.07 3.77 -4.78
C ARG A 88 -8.72 3.01 -6.03
N ILE A 89 -7.99 1.92 -5.88
CA ILE A 89 -7.86 0.91 -6.91
C ILE A 89 -9.07 -0.03 -6.79
N THR A 90 -9.69 -0.35 -7.92
CA THR A 90 -10.65 -1.46 -8.04
C THR A 90 -10.14 -2.44 -9.08
N THR A 91 -10.08 -3.73 -8.78
CA THR A 91 -9.65 -4.77 -9.74
C THR A 91 -10.84 -5.37 -10.50
N GLN A 92 -10.57 -6.21 -11.52
CA GLN A 92 -11.59 -6.93 -12.27
C GLN A 92 -12.34 -7.96 -11.41
N SER A 93 -11.71 -8.50 -10.37
CA SER A 93 -12.44 -9.31 -9.38
C SER A 93 -13.34 -8.48 -8.45
N GLY A 94 -13.21 -7.15 -8.46
CA GLY A 94 -13.94 -6.22 -7.59
C GLY A 94 -13.29 -6.01 -6.21
N ARG A 95 -12.03 -6.43 -6.02
CA ARG A 95 -11.26 -6.07 -4.82
C ARG A 95 -10.92 -4.60 -4.85
N THR A 96 -10.85 -3.98 -3.68
CA THR A 96 -10.58 -2.54 -3.56
C THR A 96 -9.60 -2.22 -2.45
N ILE A 97 -8.69 -1.28 -2.71
CA ILE A 97 -7.76 -0.74 -1.71
C ILE A 97 -7.57 0.75 -1.93
N ASP A 98 -7.44 1.47 -0.82
CA ASP A 98 -7.27 2.92 -0.79
C ASP A 98 -5.83 3.24 -0.37
N ALA A 99 -5.05 3.83 -1.26
CA ALA A 99 -3.62 4.03 -1.07
C ALA A 99 -3.14 5.39 -1.59
N THR A 100 -1.96 5.82 -1.14
CA THR A 100 -1.27 6.98 -1.72
C THR A 100 -0.77 6.67 -3.13
N ALA A 101 -0.59 7.71 -3.96
CA ALA A 101 -0.12 7.55 -5.34
C ALA A 101 1.25 6.83 -5.45
N GLU A 102 2.09 6.93 -4.44
CA GLU A 102 3.43 6.32 -4.46
C GLU A 102 3.46 4.92 -3.84
N HIS A 103 2.32 4.40 -3.36
CA HIS A 103 2.26 3.09 -2.75
C HIS A 103 2.54 1.99 -3.80
N PRO A 104 3.57 1.13 -3.63
CA PRO A 104 3.92 0.12 -4.61
C PRO A 104 3.01 -1.11 -4.53
N PHE A 105 2.59 -1.59 -5.70
CA PHE A 105 1.84 -2.82 -5.88
C PHE A 105 2.67 -3.83 -6.67
N LEU A 106 2.51 -5.10 -6.36
CA LEU A 106 3.24 -6.19 -6.99
C LEU A 106 2.73 -6.39 -8.43
N THR A 107 3.59 -6.22 -9.44
CA THR A 107 3.32 -6.58 -10.85
C THR A 107 4.17 -7.79 -11.24
N ARG A 108 3.98 -8.32 -12.46
CA ARG A 108 4.82 -9.43 -12.96
C ARG A 108 6.27 -9.01 -13.20
N GLU A 109 6.49 -7.73 -13.45
CA GLU A 109 7.79 -7.11 -13.71
C GLU A 109 8.45 -6.59 -12.43
N GLY A 110 7.79 -6.74 -11.27
CA GLY A 110 8.26 -6.25 -9.96
C GLY A 110 7.31 -5.23 -9.35
N TRP A 111 7.77 -4.48 -8.36
CA TRP A 111 6.95 -3.49 -7.66
C TRP A 111 6.81 -2.20 -8.48
N ALA A 112 5.59 -1.71 -8.63
CA ALA A 112 5.30 -0.46 -9.34
C ALA A 112 4.39 0.45 -8.48
N PRO A 113 4.70 1.76 -8.37
CA PRO A 113 3.85 2.69 -7.62
C PRO A 113 2.48 2.88 -8.29
N LEU A 114 1.44 3.15 -7.50
CA LEU A 114 0.08 3.41 -8.00
C LEU A 114 0.04 4.48 -9.11
N SER A 115 0.89 5.51 -9.02
CA SER A 115 0.96 6.66 -9.94
C SER A 115 1.35 6.30 -11.37
N VAL A 116 2.02 5.17 -11.59
CA VAL A 116 2.39 4.70 -12.95
C VAL A 116 1.47 3.59 -13.46
N LEU A 117 0.61 3.04 -12.59
CA LEU A 117 -0.35 2.02 -12.96
C LEU A 117 -1.56 2.64 -13.65
N LYS A 118 -2.13 1.90 -14.59
CA LYS A 118 -3.33 2.27 -15.32
C LYS A 118 -4.29 1.10 -15.43
N GLU A 119 -5.49 1.38 -15.91
CA GLU A 119 -6.47 0.35 -16.23
C GLU A 119 -5.87 -0.73 -17.14
N ASN A 120 -6.24 -1.99 -16.85
CA ASN A 120 -5.74 -3.22 -17.46
C ASN A 120 -4.33 -3.67 -17.08
N ASP A 121 -3.54 -2.87 -16.35
CA ASP A 121 -2.32 -3.39 -15.72
C ASP A 121 -2.70 -4.45 -14.68
N LYS A 122 -1.80 -5.40 -14.43
CA LYS A 122 -2.04 -6.51 -13.49
C LYS A 122 -1.28 -6.31 -12.20
N ILE A 123 -1.98 -6.48 -11.09
CA ILE A 123 -1.42 -6.39 -9.74
C ILE A 123 -1.72 -7.64 -8.91
N GLY A 124 -0.80 -7.98 -8.02
CA GLY A 124 -0.86 -9.14 -7.16
C GLY A 124 -1.90 -9.00 -6.05
N VAL A 125 -2.89 -9.89 -6.07
CA VAL A 125 -3.87 -10.08 -5.01
C VAL A 125 -3.84 -11.53 -4.52
N VAL A 126 -4.25 -11.76 -3.28
CA VAL A 126 -4.32 -13.10 -2.71
C VAL A 126 -5.46 -13.89 -3.36
N ALA A 127 -5.11 -15.06 -3.89
CA ALA A 127 -6.02 -16.03 -4.48
C ALA A 127 -6.43 -17.12 -3.48
N GLU A 128 -5.58 -17.39 -2.49
CA GLU A 128 -5.78 -18.47 -1.53
C GLU A 128 -5.09 -18.17 -0.20
N TYR A 129 -5.81 -18.36 0.91
CA TYR A 129 -5.25 -18.36 2.26
C TYR A 129 -5.26 -19.78 2.83
N SER A 130 -4.26 -20.59 2.49
CA SER A 130 -4.25 -22.04 2.79
C SER A 130 -4.31 -22.37 4.29
N SER A 131 -3.96 -21.44 5.19
CA SER A 131 -3.91 -21.65 6.64
C SER A 131 -4.71 -20.62 7.46
N LEU A 132 -5.46 -19.71 6.83
CA LEU A 132 -6.19 -18.65 7.54
C LEU A 132 -7.56 -19.15 8.02
N PHE A 133 -7.56 -20.13 8.92
CA PHE A 133 -8.73 -20.56 9.68
C PHE A 133 -8.45 -20.37 11.17
N GLY A 134 -9.44 -19.92 11.92
CA GLY A 134 -9.25 -19.68 13.36
C GLY A 134 -9.64 -20.88 14.21
N THR A 135 -9.65 -20.64 15.52
CA THR A 135 -9.97 -21.64 16.55
C THR A 135 -11.33 -21.41 17.21
N VAL A 136 -12.10 -20.41 16.77
CA VAL A 136 -13.41 -20.08 17.34
C VAL A 136 -14.35 -21.26 17.16
N ARG A 137 -14.87 -21.73 18.30
CA ARG A 137 -15.86 -22.78 18.38
C ARG A 137 -17.21 -22.13 18.67
N THR A 138 -18.08 -22.13 17.67
CA THR A 138 -19.48 -21.78 17.83
C THR A 138 -20.31 -23.02 17.52
N GLU A 139 -21.38 -23.21 18.27
CA GLU A 139 -22.34 -24.30 18.03
C GLU A 139 -22.91 -24.18 16.60
N PRO A 140 -22.97 -25.28 15.83
CA PRO A 140 -23.43 -25.24 14.45
C PRO A 140 -24.84 -24.67 14.28
N GLU A 141 -25.70 -24.81 15.28
CA GLU A 141 -27.08 -24.34 15.30
C GLU A 141 -27.14 -22.80 15.28
N PHE A 142 -26.32 -22.13 16.11
CA PHE A 142 -26.20 -20.66 16.08
C PHE A 142 -25.67 -20.17 14.73
N LEU A 143 -24.74 -20.90 14.10
CA LEU A 143 -24.21 -20.55 12.79
C LEU A 143 -25.25 -20.70 11.67
N LYS A 144 -26.04 -21.78 11.70
CA LYS A 144 -27.17 -21.97 10.77
C LYS A 144 -28.17 -20.83 10.90
N VAL A 145 -28.65 -20.54 12.11
CA VAL A 145 -29.61 -19.46 12.37
C VAL A 145 -29.05 -18.11 11.93
N LEU A 146 -27.79 -17.81 12.25
CA LEU A 146 -27.13 -16.57 11.82
C LEU A 146 -27.11 -16.45 10.29
N ALA A 147 -26.65 -17.49 9.58
CA ALA A 147 -26.56 -17.48 8.12
C ALA A 147 -27.93 -17.28 7.47
N TYR A 148 -28.96 -18.00 7.94
CA TYR A 148 -30.32 -17.87 7.45
C TYR A 148 -30.91 -16.48 7.69
N LEU A 149 -30.70 -15.91 8.88
CA LEU A 149 -31.18 -14.56 9.20
C LEU A 149 -30.43 -13.46 8.44
N LEU A 150 -29.13 -13.64 8.19
CA LEU A 150 -28.35 -12.69 7.39
C LEU A 150 -28.83 -12.65 5.94
N ALA A 151 -29.20 -13.79 5.36
CA ALA A 151 -29.77 -13.86 4.02
C ALA A 151 -31.25 -13.43 3.99
N ASP A 152 -32.16 -14.33 4.35
CA ASP A 152 -33.62 -14.16 4.20
C ASP A 152 -34.34 -13.74 5.51
N GLY A 153 -33.59 -13.17 6.46
CA GLY A 153 -34.14 -12.69 7.74
C GLY A 153 -34.53 -11.21 7.75
N SER A 154 -35.64 -10.90 8.42
CA SER A 154 -35.95 -9.57 8.94
C SER A 154 -35.45 -9.49 10.38
N LEU A 155 -34.51 -8.57 10.62
CA LEU A 155 -33.88 -8.34 11.92
C LEU A 155 -34.52 -7.18 12.70
N GLY A 156 -35.57 -6.55 12.15
CA GLY A 156 -36.29 -5.47 12.82
C GLY A 156 -37.47 -5.96 13.67
N GLY A 157 -37.92 -5.09 14.58
CA GLY A 157 -39.09 -5.35 15.43
C GLY A 157 -38.73 -6.00 16.77
N THR A 158 -39.68 -6.75 17.34
CA THR A 158 -39.51 -7.36 18.68
C THR A 158 -38.79 -8.71 18.65
N SER A 159 -38.71 -9.36 17.49
CA SER A 159 -38.05 -10.65 17.30
C SER A 159 -37.74 -10.91 15.82
N PRO A 160 -36.64 -11.60 15.48
CA PRO A 160 -36.30 -11.88 14.10
C PRO A 160 -37.29 -12.84 13.43
N VAL A 161 -37.48 -12.65 12.12
CA VAL A 161 -38.36 -13.46 11.28
C VAL A 161 -37.58 -13.94 10.06
N PHE A 162 -37.60 -15.24 9.79
CA PHE A 162 -37.03 -15.86 8.61
C PHE A 162 -38.14 -16.14 7.58
N THR A 163 -37.92 -15.81 6.31
CA THR A 163 -38.91 -15.99 5.23
C THR A 163 -38.36 -16.95 4.18
N LYS A 164 -38.94 -18.13 4.02
CA LYS A 164 -38.48 -19.09 3.00
C LYS A 164 -39.59 -20.02 2.54
N VAL A 165 -39.68 -20.21 1.23
CA VAL A 165 -40.63 -21.16 0.61
C VAL A 165 -40.14 -22.60 0.74
N ASP A 166 -38.85 -22.84 0.50
CA ASP A 166 -38.21 -24.15 0.64
C ASP A 166 -38.46 -24.73 2.05
N GLU A 167 -39.16 -25.85 2.09
CA GLU A 167 -39.56 -26.52 3.33
C GLU A 167 -38.39 -27.17 4.05
N GLU A 168 -37.42 -27.74 3.33
CA GLU A 168 -36.25 -28.39 3.92
C GLU A 168 -35.35 -27.36 4.61
N VAL A 169 -35.11 -26.22 3.96
CA VAL A 169 -34.38 -25.08 4.54
C VAL A 169 -35.11 -24.52 5.76
N ARG A 170 -36.43 -24.36 5.67
CA ARG A 170 -37.27 -23.85 6.77
C ARG A 170 -37.30 -24.80 7.96
N GLU A 171 -37.29 -26.11 7.72
CA GLU A 171 -37.23 -27.14 8.77
C GLU A 171 -35.86 -27.17 9.45
N ASP A 172 -34.74 -27.09 8.71
CA ASP A 172 -33.39 -26.98 9.29
C ASP A 172 -33.23 -25.70 10.14
N PHE A 173 -33.87 -24.59 9.75
CA PHE A 173 -33.94 -23.38 10.57
C PHE A 173 -34.72 -23.61 11.87
N LYS A 174 -35.92 -24.20 11.80
CA LYS A 174 -36.77 -24.49 12.98
C LYS A 174 -36.05 -25.40 13.98
N GLN A 175 -35.45 -26.48 13.51
CA GLN A 175 -34.69 -27.41 14.35
C GLN A 175 -33.48 -26.74 15.02
N ALA A 176 -32.79 -25.85 14.31
CA ALA A 176 -31.68 -25.09 14.89
C ALA A 176 -32.16 -24.13 15.99
N VAL A 177 -33.30 -23.46 15.79
CA VAL A 177 -33.92 -22.58 16.80
C VAL A 177 -34.30 -23.37 18.07
N GLU A 178 -34.94 -24.53 17.90
CA GLU A 178 -35.30 -25.40 19.03
C GLU A 178 -34.07 -25.93 19.78
N SER A 179 -33.02 -26.31 19.04
CA SER A 179 -31.77 -26.83 19.62
C SER A 179 -31.02 -25.77 20.43
N ILE A 180 -31.14 -24.49 20.05
CA ILE A 180 -30.65 -23.33 20.82
C ILE A 180 -31.49 -23.09 22.11
N GLY A 181 -32.64 -23.75 22.23
CA GLY A 181 -33.56 -23.61 23.36
C GLY A 181 -34.56 -22.47 23.22
N ASP A 182 -34.74 -21.95 22.01
CA ASP A 182 -35.79 -20.99 21.68
C ASP A 182 -36.99 -21.70 21.04
N GLU A 183 -38.15 -21.04 21.05
CA GLU A 183 -39.36 -21.52 20.38
C GLU A 183 -39.51 -20.81 19.02
N PHE A 184 -40.42 -21.28 18.18
CA PHE A 184 -40.76 -20.58 16.94
C PHE A 184 -42.27 -20.52 16.71
N LEU A 185 -42.69 -19.55 15.91
CA LEU A 185 -44.04 -19.47 15.37
C LEU A 185 -43.98 -19.44 13.85
N GLU A 186 -44.54 -20.45 13.23
CA GLU A 186 -44.71 -20.54 11.79
C GLU A 186 -46.05 -19.95 11.36
N PHE A 187 -46.03 -19.07 10.36
CA PHE A 187 -47.21 -18.40 9.83
C PHE A 187 -46.99 -18.04 8.35
N VAL A 188 -48.02 -17.56 7.68
CA VAL A 188 -47.96 -17.15 6.28
C VAL A 188 -48.22 -15.65 6.22
N ASN A 189 -47.44 -14.93 5.41
CA ASN A 189 -47.65 -13.49 5.21
C ASN A 189 -48.81 -13.21 4.23
N ASP A 190 -49.14 -11.93 4.03
CA ASP A 190 -50.25 -11.50 3.14
C ASP A 190 -50.06 -11.93 1.67
N GLN A 191 -48.85 -12.32 1.28
CA GLN A 191 -48.49 -12.79 -0.07
C GLN A 191 -48.48 -14.32 -0.19
N GLY A 192 -48.86 -15.06 0.85
CA GLY A 192 -48.87 -16.53 0.82
C GLY A 192 -47.49 -17.17 1.07
N ILE A 193 -46.49 -16.40 1.50
CA ILE A 193 -45.12 -16.91 1.71
C ILE A 193 -44.95 -17.35 3.17
N PRO A 194 -44.47 -18.59 3.43
CA PRO A 194 -44.19 -19.06 4.79
C PRO A 194 -43.10 -18.24 5.49
N GLN A 195 -43.33 -17.97 6.77
CA GLN A 195 -42.43 -17.25 7.66
C GLN A 195 -42.31 -17.95 9.02
N VAL A 196 -41.10 -17.92 9.57
CA VAL A 196 -40.80 -18.46 10.90
C VAL A 196 -40.30 -17.31 11.77
N ARG A 197 -41.09 -16.94 12.78
CA ARG A 197 -40.67 -15.96 13.80
C ARG A 197 -40.04 -16.70 14.96
N VAL A 198 -38.84 -16.28 15.35
CA VAL A 198 -38.20 -16.79 16.57
C VAL A 198 -38.95 -16.27 17.80
N LYS A 199 -39.13 -17.09 18.82
CA LYS A 199 -39.76 -16.76 20.09
C LYS A 199 -38.80 -17.16 21.21
N GLY A 200 -38.76 -16.38 22.28
CA GLY A 200 -38.03 -16.81 23.47
C GLY A 200 -38.68 -18.03 24.10
N GLY A 201 -37.88 -18.98 24.61
CA GLY A 201 -38.38 -20.17 25.29
C GLY A 201 -39.10 -19.87 26.62
N ARG A 202 -39.42 -20.93 27.38
CA ARG A 202 -40.26 -20.95 28.62
C ARG A 202 -39.96 -19.93 29.75
N ILE A 203 -38.93 -19.09 29.63
CA ILE A 203 -38.55 -18.06 30.63
C ILE A 203 -38.51 -16.64 30.00
N GLY A 204 -38.99 -16.45 28.77
CA GLY A 204 -38.95 -15.15 28.07
C GLY A 204 -37.55 -14.72 27.64
N ARG A 205 -36.54 -15.59 27.77
CA ARG A 205 -35.21 -15.43 27.18
C ARG A 205 -35.27 -15.86 25.71
N ASN A 206 -34.89 -14.95 24.81
CA ASN A 206 -34.70 -15.22 23.40
C ASN A 206 -33.20 -15.27 23.12
N ASN A 207 -32.64 -16.47 23.06
CA ASN A 207 -31.22 -16.72 22.93
C ASN A 207 -30.68 -16.25 21.57
N VAL A 208 -31.44 -16.46 20.48
CA VAL A 208 -31.12 -15.95 19.15
C VAL A 208 -31.12 -14.43 19.12
N LEU A 209 -32.13 -13.78 19.70
CA LEU A 209 -32.20 -12.31 19.77
C LEU A 209 -31.04 -11.74 20.59
N ARG A 210 -30.69 -12.38 21.71
CA ARG A 210 -29.50 -12.01 22.49
C ARG A 210 -28.24 -12.15 21.65
N PHE A 211 -28.09 -13.28 20.95
CA PHE A 211 -26.93 -13.56 20.11
C PHE A 211 -26.77 -12.55 18.98
N ILE A 212 -27.84 -12.19 18.25
CA ILE A 212 -27.75 -11.19 17.19
C ILE A 212 -27.47 -9.78 17.73
N ARG A 213 -27.91 -9.45 18.96
CA ARG A 213 -27.60 -8.19 19.64
C ARG A 213 -26.14 -8.12 20.06
N GLU A 214 -25.62 -9.18 20.66
CA GLU A 214 -24.21 -9.30 21.07
C GLU A 214 -23.26 -9.10 19.88
N HIS A 215 -23.68 -9.50 18.67
CA HIS A 215 -22.91 -9.36 17.44
C HIS A 215 -23.29 -8.12 16.60
N GLY A 216 -24.14 -7.24 17.12
CA GLY A 216 -24.42 -5.93 16.52
C GLY A 216 -25.24 -5.96 15.21
N ILE A 217 -26.01 -7.03 14.95
CA ILE A 217 -26.82 -7.13 13.73
C ILE A 217 -28.33 -6.94 13.96
N ASP A 218 -28.77 -6.82 15.22
CA ASP A 218 -30.16 -6.52 15.57
C ASP A 218 -30.62 -5.19 14.95
N GLY A 219 -31.81 -5.18 14.35
CA GLY A 219 -32.40 -3.99 13.72
C GLY A 219 -31.81 -3.58 12.36
N LEU A 220 -30.77 -4.23 11.86
CA LEU A 220 -30.15 -3.85 10.58
C LEU A 220 -31.08 -4.09 9.38
N ARG A 221 -31.06 -3.16 8.44
CA ARG A 221 -31.70 -3.33 7.12
C ARG A 221 -30.79 -4.15 6.21
N SER A 222 -31.37 -4.70 5.15
CA SER A 222 -30.66 -5.59 4.19
C SER A 222 -29.42 -4.97 3.54
N GLY A 223 -29.37 -3.65 3.36
CA GLY A 223 -28.16 -2.95 2.86
C GLY A 223 -27.06 -2.77 3.91
N ASP A 224 -27.42 -2.76 5.19
CA ASP A 224 -26.52 -2.45 6.31
C ASP A 224 -25.97 -3.71 7.00
N LYS A 225 -26.56 -4.89 6.73
CA LYS A 225 -26.11 -6.17 7.27
C LYS A 225 -24.63 -6.40 6.98
N PHE A 226 -23.94 -7.08 7.88
CA PHE A 226 -22.56 -7.50 7.72
C PHE A 226 -22.35 -8.87 8.37
N ILE A 227 -21.32 -9.59 7.94
CA ILE A 227 -20.87 -10.82 8.58
C ILE A 227 -20.10 -10.42 9.85
N PRO A 228 -20.51 -10.87 11.05
CA PRO A 228 -19.81 -10.56 12.30
C PRO A 228 -18.39 -11.10 12.33
N ASP A 229 -17.48 -10.38 13.01
CA ASP A 229 -16.04 -10.67 12.97
C ASP A 229 -15.69 -12.09 13.47
N PHE A 230 -16.40 -12.60 14.50
CA PHE A 230 -16.17 -13.95 15.01
C PHE A 230 -16.27 -15.05 13.92
N VAL A 231 -17.05 -14.83 12.86
CA VAL A 231 -17.20 -15.76 11.72
C VAL A 231 -15.87 -15.95 10.99
N PHE A 232 -15.05 -14.91 10.91
CA PHE A 232 -13.71 -14.95 10.30
C PHE A 232 -12.71 -15.76 11.14
N GLY A 233 -13.01 -16.04 12.41
CA GLY A 233 -12.18 -16.89 13.26
C GLY A 233 -12.68 -18.32 13.39
N LEU A 234 -13.71 -18.72 12.65
CA LEU A 234 -14.25 -20.07 12.70
C LEU A 234 -13.25 -21.10 12.17
N GLN A 235 -13.36 -22.31 12.73
CA GLN A 235 -12.76 -23.51 12.14
C GLN A 235 -13.33 -23.77 10.73
N ARG A 236 -12.55 -24.43 9.87
CA ARG A 236 -12.89 -24.67 8.46
C ARG A 236 -14.29 -25.25 8.27
N GLU A 237 -14.66 -26.26 9.04
CA GLU A 237 -15.95 -26.97 8.95
C GLU A 237 -17.12 -26.07 9.37
N ARG A 238 -16.90 -25.20 10.36
CA ARG A 238 -17.90 -24.26 10.87
C ARG A 238 -18.11 -23.10 9.89
N MET A 239 -17.04 -22.60 9.29
CA MET A 239 -17.10 -21.60 8.23
C MET A 239 -17.78 -22.15 6.97
N ALA A 240 -17.48 -23.41 6.60
CA ALA A 240 -18.13 -24.09 5.49
C ALA A 240 -19.64 -24.23 5.73
N LEU A 241 -20.07 -24.63 6.93
CA LEU A 241 -21.48 -24.70 7.30
C LEU A 241 -22.18 -23.33 7.21
N PHE A 242 -21.53 -22.28 7.72
CA PHE A 242 -22.06 -20.91 7.63
C PHE A 242 -22.25 -20.47 6.17
N LEU A 243 -21.24 -20.64 5.33
CA LEU A 243 -21.32 -20.30 3.90
C LEU A 243 -22.35 -21.16 3.17
N ASN A 244 -22.43 -22.46 3.46
CA ASN A 244 -23.41 -23.37 2.89
C ASN A 244 -24.84 -22.85 3.11
N ARG A 245 -25.19 -22.50 4.36
CA ARG A 245 -26.54 -21.97 4.67
C ARG A 245 -26.78 -20.61 4.03
N LEU A 246 -25.78 -19.74 4.01
CA LEU A 246 -25.88 -18.43 3.38
C LEU A 246 -26.17 -18.54 1.86
N PHE A 247 -25.44 -19.40 1.15
CA PHE A 247 -25.65 -19.68 -0.28
C PHE A 247 -26.96 -20.44 -0.57
N SER A 248 -27.44 -21.23 0.38
CA SER A 248 -28.73 -21.92 0.24
C SER A 248 -29.90 -20.92 0.17
N CYS A 249 -29.77 -19.77 0.83
CA CYS A 249 -30.74 -18.68 0.72
C CYS A 249 -30.52 -17.81 -0.51
N ASP A 250 -29.45 -17.00 -0.51
CA ASP A 250 -29.19 -15.92 -1.47
C ASP A 250 -28.30 -16.34 -2.65
N GLY A 251 -27.88 -17.60 -2.69
CA GLY A 251 -27.05 -18.13 -3.77
C GLY A 251 -27.87 -18.67 -4.95
N SER A 252 -27.25 -18.79 -6.11
CA SER A 252 -27.82 -19.46 -7.29
C SER A 252 -26.79 -20.40 -7.90
N VAL A 253 -27.25 -21.58 -8.31
CA VAL A 253 -26.42 -22.60 -8.98
C VAL A 253 -26.95 -22.78 -10.40
N GLU A 254 -26.16 -22.35 -11.37
CA GLU A 254 -26.46 -22.44 -12.79
C GLU A 254 -25.43 -23.30 -13.52
N LYS A 255 -25.71 -23.70 -14.77
CA LYS A 255 -24.89 -24.65 -15.55
C LYS A 255 -23.39 -24.35 -15.65
N LYS A 256 -22.95 -23.10 -15.43
CA LYS A 256 -21.55 -22.68 -15.54
C LYS A 256 -21.11 -21.70 -14.44
N LYS A 257 -21.96 -21.44 -13.45
CA LYS A 257 -21.62 -20.50 -12.37
C LYS A 257 -22.36 -20.83 -11.10
N VAL A 258 -21.69 -20.57 -9.98
CA VAL A 258 -22.33 -20.40 -8.68
C VAL A 258 -22.28 -18.92 -8.37
N SER A 259 -23.36 -18.34 -7.85
CA SER A 259 -23.42 -16.92 -7.51
C SER A 259 -24.03 -16.70 -6.14
N TYR A 260 -23.72 -15.56 -5.52
CA TYR A 260 -24.29 -15.05 -4.28
C TYR A 260 -24.57 -13.56 -4.46
N SER A 261 -25.71 -13.10 -3.96
CA SER A 261 -26.26 -11.81 -4.33
C SER A 261 -26.86 -11.14 -3.10
N SER A 262 -26.43 -9.91 -2.78
CA SER A 262 -26.95 -9.18 -1.62
C SER A 262 -27.03 -7.67 -1.88
N LYS A 263 -27.93 -6.99 -1.15
CA LYS A 263 -27.96 -5.52 -1.07
C LYS A 263 -26.75 -4.98 -0.31
N SER A 264 -26.24 -5.73 0.67
CA SER A 264 -25.03 -5.34 1.41
C SER A 264 -23.78 -5.68 0.60
N ILE A 265 -23.21 -4.65 -0.03
CA ILE A 265 -21.92 -4.74 -0.74
C ILE A 265 -20.81 -5.17 0.23
N ARG A 266 -20.90 -4.76 1.51
CA ARG A 266 -19.97 -5.19 2.57
C ARG A 266 -20.03 -6.71 2.74
N MET A 267 -21.22 -7.30 2.88
CA MET A 267 -21.34 -8.76 2.98
C MET A 267 -20.80 -9.47 1.75
N VAL A 268 -21.07 -8.97 0.53
CA VAL A 268 -20.55 -9.60 -0.69
C VAL A 268 -19.02 -9.63 -0.71
N ARG A 269 -18.35 -8.55 -0.27
CA ARG A 269 -16.89 -8.51 -0.09
C ARG A 269 -16.40 -9.45 1.02
N GLN A 270 -17.12 -9.51 2.14
CA GLN A 270 -16.80 -10.42 3.24
C GLN A 270 -16.91 -11.89 2.79
N VAL A 271 -17.96 -12.25 2.05
CA VAL A 271 -18.10 -13.58 1.41
C VAL A 271 -16.98 -13.83 0.42
N GLN A 272 -16.59 -12.84 -0.40
CA GLN A 272 -15.45 -12.94 -1.30
C GLN A 272 -14.18 -13.34 -0.55
N HIS A 273 -13.87 -12.66 0.56
CA HIS A 273 -12.70 -12.99 1.38
C HIS A 273 -12.81 -14.39 2.00
N LEU A 274 -13.96 -14.76 2.56
CA LEU A 274 -14.15 -16.10 3.16
C LEU A 274 -13.93 -17.22 2.13
N LEU A 275 -14.35 -17.02 0.87
CA LEU A 275 -14.09 -17.98 -0.22
C LEU A 275 -12.59 -18.14 -0.52
N LEU A 276 -11.77 -17.10 -0.35
CA LEU A 276 -10.31 -17.20 -0.53
C LEU A 276 -9.66 -18.17 0.49
N ARG A 277 -10.26 -18.37 1.66
CA ARG A 277 -9.78 -19.36 2.65
C ARG A 277 -9.97 -20.79 2.20
N PHE A 278 -10.93 -21.02 1.30
CA PHE A 278 -11.11 -22.28 0.59
C PHE A 278 -10.38 -22.33 -0.76
N GLY A 279 -9.56 -21.31 -1.06
CA GLY A 279 -8.87 -21.17 -2.34
C GLY A 279 -9.81 -20.97 -3.52
N ILE A 280 -11.01 -20.43 -3.30
CA ILE A 280 -12.03 -20.20 -4.31
C ILE A 280 -11.95 -18.73 -4.73
N VAL A 281 -11.48 -18.50 -5.97
CA VAL A 281 -11.49 -17.16 -6.54
C VAL A 281 -12.88 -16.85 -7.11
N SER A 282 -13.41 -15.69 -6.74
CA SER A 282 -14.71 -15.21 -7.21
C SER A 282 -14.61 -13.78 -7.74
N LEU A 283 -15.54 -13.44 -8.61
CA LEU A 283 -15.65 -12.13 -9.26
C LEU A 283 -16.87 -11.41 -8.71
N MET A 284 -16.75 -10.10 -8.50
CA MET A 284 -17.84 -9.26 -8.02
C MET A 284 -18.30 -8.29 -9.10
N ARG A 285 -19.62 -8.07 -9.18
CA ARG A 285 -20.26 -7.10 -10.06
C ARG A 285 -21.28 -6.28 -9.28
N ASP A 286 -21.30 -4.99 -9.53
CA ASP A 286 -22.33 -4.10 -9.03
C ASP A 286 -23.68 -4.45 -9.70
N ARG A 287 -24.76 -4.42 -8.92
CA ARG A 287 -26.13 -4.59 -9.42
C ARG A 287 -26.87 -3.26 -9.30
N PHE A 288 -27.53 -2.87 -10.38
CA PHE A 288 -28.31 -1.65 -10.46
C PHE A 288 -29.78 -1.99 -10.70
N ILE A 289 -30.69 -1.25 -10.04
CA ILE A 289 -32.13 -1.28 -10.30
C ILE A 289 -32.55 0.17 -10.55
N ASP A 290 -33.26 0.41 -11.66
CA ASP A 290 -33.69 1.74 -12.09
C ASP A 290 -32.56 2.78 -12.16
N GLY A 291 -31.34 2.33 -12.48
CA GLY A 291 -30.13 3.16 -12.57
C GLY A 291 -29.43 3.43 -11.24
N GLU A 292 -30.00 3.04 -10.11
CA GLU A 292 -29.40 3.19 -8.78
C GLU A 292 -28.68 1.91 -8.33
N LEU A 293 -27.56 2.09 -7.62
CA LEU A 293 -26.79 0.98 -7.06
C LEU A 293 -27.64 0.25 -6.00
N TYR A 294 -28.07 -0.95 -6.33
CA TYR A 294 -28.96 -1.76 -5.50
C TYR A 294 -28.19 -2.72 -4.57
N GLY A 295 -27.01 -3.15 -4.99
CA GLY A 295 -26.18 -4.10 -4.26
C GLY A 295 -25.09 -4.68 -5.15
N ALA A 296 -24.68 -5.91 -4.87
CA ALA A 296 -23.70 -6.61 -5.68
C ALA A 296 -24.02 -8.10 -5.83
N GLU A 297 -23.44 -8.69 -6.87
CA GLU A 297 -23.42 -10.13 -7.14
C GLU A 297 -21.96 -10.59 -7.17
N LEU A 298 -21.68 -11.62 -6.39
CA LEU A 298 -20.46 -12.42 -6.47
C LEU A 298 -20.75 -13.67 -7.30
N TYR A 299 -19.82 -14.07 -8.16
CA TYR A 299 -19.93 -15.31 -8.92
C TYR A 299 -18.59 -16.04 -9.06
N ILE A 300 -18.68 -17.36 -9.03
CA ILE A 300 -17.60 -18.32 -9.21
C ILE A 300 -17.79 -18.96 -10.58
N ALA A 301 -16.82 -18.79 -11.47
CA ALA A 301 -16.93 -19.18 -12.87
C ALA A 301 -15.83 -20.14 -13.35
N ALA A 302 -14.67 -20.17 -12.69
CA ALA A 302 -13.60 -21.10 -13.03
C ALA A 302 -14.01 -22.52 -12.58
N LYS A 303 -13.78 -23.51 -13.45
CA LYS A 303 -14.19 -24.89 -13.23
C LYS A 303 -13.66 -25.44 -11.91
N GLU A 304 -12.37 -25.22 -11.64
CA GLU A 304 -11.68 -25.70 -10.45
C GLU A 304 -12.24 -25.04 -9.18
N ASP A 305 -12.52 -23.74 -9.22
CA ASP A 305 -13.08 -22.99 -8.09
C ASP A 305 -14.56 -23.40 -7.84
N ILE A 306 -15.34 -23.70 -8.89
CA ILE A 306 -16.70 -24.26 -8.75
C ILE A 306 -16.65 -25.64 -8.10
N LEU A 307 -15.75 -26.53 -8.55
CA LEU A 307 -15.61 -27.87 -7.95
C LEU A 307 -15.20 -27.76 -6.48
N ARG A 308 -14.22 -26.92 -6.14
CA ARG A 308 -13.85 -26.62 -4.74
C ARG A 308 -15.05 -26.14 -3.93
N PHE A 309 -15.85 -25.20 -4.46
CA PHE A 309 -17.06 -24.74 -3.80
C PHE A 309 -18.03 -25.90 -3.53
N LEU A 310 -18.33 -26.72 -4.53
CA LEU A 310 -19.29 -27.80 -4.42
C LEU A 310 -18.82 -28.91 -3.48
N ASP A 311 -17.52 -29.21 -3.46
CA ASP A 311 -16.93 -30.27 -2.64
C ASP A 311 -16.70 -29.84 -1.18
N ASP A 312 -16.25 -28.59 -0.93
CA ASP A 312 -15.89 -28.11 0.41
C ASP A 312 -17.01 -27.37 1.15
N ILE A 313 -17.93 -26.74 0.41
CA ILE A 313 -18.99 -25.88 0.99
C ILE A 313 -20.36 -26.43 0.63
N GLY A 314 -20.65 -26.56 -0.67
CA GLY A 314 -21.94 -27.01 -1.19
C GLY A 314 -23.10 -26.04 -0.92
N VAL A 315 -24.31 -26.54 -1.13
CA VAL A 315 -25.59 -25.86 -0.81
C VAL A 315 -26.52 -26.86 -0.13
N PHE A 316 -27.66 -26.40 0.37
CA PHE A 316 -28.67 -27.16 1.09
C PHE A 316 -30.08 -26.87 0.54
N GLY A 317 -31.02 -27.80 0.76
CA GLY A 317 -32.38 -27.73 0.23
C GLY A 317 -32.47 -27.97 -1.27
N GLU A 318 -33.46 -27.36 -1.91
CA GLU A 318 -33.81 -27.56 -3.33
C GLU A 318 -32.62 -27.38 -4.30
N LYS A 319 -31.66 -26.52 -3.93
CA LYS A 319 -30.48 -26.18 -4.75
C LYS A 319 -29.46 -27.31 -4.83
N GLN A 320 -29.52 -28.32 -3.96
CA GLN A 320 -28.61 -29.46 -3.98
C GLN A 320 -28.70 -30.26 -5.28
N ILE A 321 -29.90 -30.38 -5.86
CA ILE A 321 -30.11 -31.08 -7.12
C ILE A 321 -29.34 -30.39 -8.25
N ALA A 322 -29.45 -29.06 -8.34
CA ALA A 322 -28.74 -28.26 -9.34
C ALA A 322 -27.21 -28.29 -9.11
N ALA A 323 -26.77 -28.29 -7.86
CA ALA A 323 -25.36 -28.42 -7.47
C ALA A 323 -24.75 -29.74 -7.92
N GLU A 324 -25.44 -30.86 -7.69
CA GLU A 324 -24.95 -32.17 -8.12
C GLU A 324 -24.97 -32.32 -9.65
N GLN A 325 -26.00 -31.80 -10.32
CA GLN A 325 -26.04 -31.76 -11.79
C GLN A 325 -24.88 -30.94 -12.37
N LEU A 326 -24.58 -29.78 -11.79
CA LEU A 326 -23.43 -28.96 -12.18
C LEU A 326 -22.11 -29.70 -11.97
N ARG A 327 -21.94 -30.34 -10.80
CA ARG A 327 -20.76 -31.13 -10.45
C ARG A 327 -20.50 -32.23 -11.48
N GLN A 328 -21.50 -33.04 -11.80
CA GLN A 328 -21.41 -34.11 -12.80
C GLN A 328 -21.11 -33.55 -14.20
N GLY A 329 -21.77 -32.45 -14.57
CA GLY A 329 -21.52 -31.76 -15.83
C GLY A 329 -20.06 -31.31 -15.97
N LEU A 330 -19.46 -30.73 -14.93
CA LEU A 330 -18.08 -30.25 -14.97
C LEU A 330 -17.05 -31.38 -15.05
N TYR A 331 -17.29 -32.53 -14.43
CA TYR A 331 -16.40 -33.70 -14.58
C TYR A 331 -16.40 -34.25 -16.00
N SER A 332 -17.53 -34.19 -16.71
CA SER A 332 -17.65 -34.69 -18.09
C SER A 332 -16.94 -33.80 -19.14
N ILE A 333 -16.68 -32.53 -18.81
CA ILE A 333 -16.09 -31.56 -19.74
C ILE A 333 -14.56 -31.61 -19.69
N ARG A 334 -13.92 -32.11 -20.77
CA ARG A 334 -12.46 -32.05 -21.03
C ARG A 334 -11.97 -30.66 -21.52
N ALA A 335 -12.62 -29.57 -21.12
CA ALA A 335 -12.23 -28.23 -21.60
C ALA A 335 -10.85 -27.82 -21.06
N ALA A 336 -10.09 -27.10 -21.89
CA ALA A 336 -8.91 -26.37 -21.45
C ALA A 336 -9.32 -25.45 -20.29
N SER A 337 -8.68 -25.63 -19.13
CA SER A 337 -8.92 -24.80 -17.96
C SER A 337 -8.65 -23.33 -18.32
N THR A 338 -9.56 -22.44 -17.95
CA THR A 338 -9.25 -21.00 -17.97
C THR A 338 -8.15 -20.80 -16.94
N GLN A 339 -6.89 -20.78 -17.38
CA GLN A 339 -5.77 -20.60 -16.47
C GLN A 339 -5.82 -19.18 -15.93
N LEU A 340 -6.25 -19.07 -14.66
CA LEU A 340 -6.04 -17.86 -13.89
C LEU A 340 -4.53 -17.59 -13.82
N ASP A 341 -4.18 -16.32 -13.94
CA ASP A 341 -2.81 -15.84 -13.90
C ASP A 341 -2.27 -15.92 -12.46
N ARG A 342 -1.90 -17.12 -12.00
CA ARG A 342 -1.48 -17.39 -10.62
C ARG A 342 0.03 -17.62 -10.52
N GLN A 343 0.61 -17.20 -9.39
CA GLN A 343 1.94 -17.59 -8.92
C GLN A 343 1.85 -17.90 -7.42
N GLY A 344 1.95 -19.18 -7.08
CA GLY A 344 1.70 -19.63 -5.69
C GLY A 344 0.29 -19.26 -5.25
N ASN A 345 0.17 -18.58 -4.11
CA ASN A 345 -1.11 -18.10 -3.58
C ASN A 345 -1.55 -16.74 -4.16
N ILE A 346 -0.80 -16.16 -5.10
CA ILE A 346 -1.09 -14.85 -5.69
C ILE A 346 -1.76 -14.99 -7.05
N LEU A 347 -2.77 -14.16 -7.30
CA LEU A 347 -3.40 -13.91 -8.59
C LEU A 347 -2.98 -12.53 -9.09
N PHE A 348 -2.53 -12.45 -10.34
CA PHE A 348 -2.28 -11.17 -11.01
C PHE A 348 -3.58 -10.67 -11.65
N ASP A 349 -4.35 -9.93 -10.86
CA ASP A 349 -5.66 -9.40 -11.24
C ASP A 349 -5.53 -8.05 -11.95
N ARG A 350 -6.38 -7.82 -12.95
CA ARG A 350 -6.33 -6.59 -13.75
C ARG A 350 -6.98 -5.44 -12.99
N ILE A 351 -6.39 -4.26 -13.08
CA ILE A 351 -6.99 -3.02 -12.60
C ILE A 351 -8.20 -2.68 -13.48
N LYS A 352 -9.38 -2.55 -12.86
CA LYS A 352 -10.62 -2.08 -13.49
C LYS A 352 -10.69 -0.57 -13.50
N SER A 353 -10.33 0.09 -12.40
CA SER A 353 -10.35 1.56 -12.29
C SER A 353 -9.44 2.05 -11.18
N ILE A 354 -8.95 3.28 -11.32
CA ILE A 354 -8.25 4.04 -10.28
C ILE A 354 -8.95 5.38 -10.14
N VAL A 355 -9.49 5.69 -8.96
CA VAL A 355 -10.25 6.93 -8.74
C VAL A 355 -9.72 7.70 -7.52
N PRO A 356 -9.54 9.03 -7.60
CA PRO A 356 -9.18 9.84 -6.44
C PRO A 356 -10.33 9.87 -5.42
N LEU A 357 -10.01 9.77 -4.13
CA LEU A 357 -10.98 9.83 -3.02
C LEU A 357 -10.94 11.12 -2.21
N GLY A 358 -9.87 11.89 -2.32
CA GLY A 358 -9.61 13.06 -1.46
C GLY A 358 -8.58 12.78 -0.38
N THR A 359 -8.47 13.69 0.59
CA THR A 359 -7.52 13.58 1.70
C THR A 359 -8.09 12.73 2.84
N GLY A 360 -7.30 11.82 3.39
CA GLY A 360 -7.66 11.02 4.56
C GLY A 360 -6.44 10.58 5.36
N ARG A 361 -6.66 10.08 6.58
CA ARG A 361 -5.57 9.61 7.44
C ARG A 361 -4.91 8.36 6.87
N ILE A 362 -3.58 8.35 6.92
CA ILE A 362 -2.74 7.35 6.29
C ILE A 362 -1.79 6.68 7.28
N TYR A 363 -1.63 5.39 7.09
CA TYR A 363 -0.89 4.50 7.99
C TYR A 363 0.03 3.58 7.20
N ASP A 364 1.05 3.07 7.86
CA ASP A 364 1.98 2.09 7.30
C ASP A 364 2.52 1.15 8.39
N LEU A 365 3.03 0.00 7.97
CA LEU A 365 3.70 -0.97 8.83
C LEU A 365 5.10 -1.23 8.31
N THR A 366 6.01 -1.58 9.21
CA THR A 366 7.29 -2.16 8.79
C THR A 366 7.37 -3.63 9.17
N ILE A 367 7.37 -4.48 8.15
CA ILE A 367 7.51 -5.95 8.26
C ILE A 367 8.97 -6.34 7.97
N PRO A 368 9.64 -7.05 8.90
CA PRO A 368 10.98 -7.57 8.67
C PRO A 368 10.97 -8.71 7.64
N ASP A 369 12.14 -8.97 7.04
CA ASP A 369 12.46 -10.03 6.07
C ASP A 369 11.75 -9.97 4.72
N THR A 370 10.44 -9.74 4.69
CA THR A 370 9.61 -9.81 3.47
C THR A 370 9.28 -8.45 2.90
N HIS A 371 9.30 -7.41 3.73
CA HIS A 371 9.08 -6.01 3.33
C HIS A 371 7.77 -5.81 2.56
N ASN A 372 6.78 -6.62 2.87
CA ASN A 372 5.44 -6.49 2.35
C ASN A 372 4.44 -7.06 3.36
N PHE A 373 3.18 -6.66 3.22
CA PHE A 373 2.08 -7.27 3.95
C PHE A 373 0.86 -7.43 3.06
N VAL A 374 -0.14 -8.15 3.55
CA VAL A 374 -1.42 -8.34 2.88
C VAL A 374 -2.46 -7.41 3.49
N ALA A 375 -3.11 -6.62 2.65
CA ALA A 375 -4.07 -5.60 3.03
C ALA A 375 -5.24 -5.57 2.03
N ASN A 376 -6.49 -5.70 2.48
CA ASN A 376 -7.66 -5.87 1.62
C ASN A 376 -7.47 -6.94 0.51
N ASP A 377 -6.76 -8.01 0.84
CA ASP A 377 -6.32 -9.07 -0.09
C ASP A 377 -5.31 -8.64 -1.17
N PHE A 378 -4.72 -7.43 -1.11
CA PHE A 378 -3.59 -7.01 -1.96
C PHE A 378 -2.27 -7.31 -1.27
N VAL A 379 -1.24 -7.66 -2.06
CA VAL A 379 0.14 -7.67 -1.56
C VAL A 379 0.75 -6.30 -1.81
N VAL A 380 1.20 -5.65 -0.73
CA VAL A 380 1.62 -4.25 -0.72
C VAL A 380 2.99 -4.08 -0.05
N HIS A 381 3.82 -3.16 -0.54
CA HIS A 381 5.25 -3.09 -0.20
C HIS A 381 5.61 -2.05 0.87
N ASN A 382 6.62 -2.37 1.68
CA ASN A 382 7.29 -1.47 2.63
C ASN A 382 8.65 -1.04 2.03
N SER A 383 8.92 0.23 1.67
CA SER A 383 10.32 0.64 1.37
C SER A 383 10.58 2.14 1.18
N SER A 384 11.81 2.58 1.46
CA SER A 384 12.37 3.92 1.26
C SER A 384 13.12 4.09 -0.09
N PHE A 385 13.40 5.34 -0.52
CA PHE A 385 14.07 5.67 -1.80
C PHE A 385 15.49 5.10 -1.93
N ALA A 386 16.27 5.15 -0.85
CA ALA A 386 17.69 4.76 -0.87
C ALA A 386 17.90 3.24 -0.94
N SER A 387 16.94 2.43 -0.45
CA SER A 387 17.07 0.96 -0.46
C SER A 387 16.98 0.35 -1.86
N GLN A 388 16.56 1.13 -2.87
CA GLN A 388 16.39 0.66 -4.25
C GLN A 388 17.66 0.82 -5.10
N PHE A 389 18.74 1.39 -4.56
CA PHE A 389 20.01 1.47 -5.27
C PHE A 389 20.68 0.09 -5.36
N PRO A 390 21.44 -0.21 -6.43
CA PRO A 390 22.01 -1.53 -6.66
C PRO A 390 22.96 -1.93 -5.52
N GLU A 391 22.72 -3.12 -4.95
CA GLU A 391 23.51 -3.75 -3.90
C GLU A 391 23.91 -2.76 -2.79
N ALA A 392 22.91 -2.01 -2.30
CA ALA A 392 23.07 -0.96 -1.30
C ALA A 392 23.35 -1.53 0.10
N MET A 393 24.40 -1.03 0.74
CA MET A 393 24.76 -1.32 2.13
C MET A 393 24.68 -0.07 2.99
N PHE A 394 23.99 -0.16 4.12
CA PHE A 394 23.70 0.93 5.03
C PHE A 394 24.63 0.89 6.26
N PHE A 395 25.33 1.99 6.52
CA PHE A 395 25.88 2.29 7.83
C PHE A 395 24.73 2.77 8.72
N GLU A 396 24.28 1.90 9.62
CA GLU A 396 23.18 2.17 10.56
C GLU A 396 23.74 3.00 11.73
N CYS A 397 23.63 4.33 11.61
CA CYS A 397 24.19 5.28 12.58
C CYS A 397 23.27 5.49 13.80
N GLU A 398 22.04 4.99 13.72
CA GLU A 398 21.08 4.90 14.80
C GLU A 398 20.22 3.64 14.62
N PRO A 399 19.70 3.02 15.70
CA PRO A 399 18.79 1.90 15.55
C PRO A 399 17.54 2.32 14.77
N GLY A 400 17.24 1.66 13.65
CA GLY A 400 16.07 2.02 12.84
C GLY A 400 15.97 1.33 11.48
N LEU A 401 17.01 0.61 11.05
CA LEU A 401 17.03 -0.13 9.77
C LEU A 401 16.78 -1.62 9.96
N ASN A 402 16.48 -2.07 11.18
CA ASN A 402 16.10 -3.46 11.49
C ASN A 402 14.93 -3.98 10.65
N HIS A 403 14.24 -3.10 9.95
CA HIS A 403 12.94 -3.35 9.34
C HIS A 403 12.97 -3.16 7.81
N LEU A 404 14.16 -2.92 7.22
CA LEU A 404 14.38 -2.80 5.77
C LEU A 404 15.22 -3.97 5.24
N GLU A 405 14.95 -4.45 4.01
CA GLU A 405 15.79 -5.47 3.31
C GLU A 405 17.01 -4.74 2.77
N VAL A 406 17.94 -4.49 3.66
CA VAL A 406 19.16 -3.79 3.31
C VAL A 406 20.32 -4.54 3.92
N PHE A 407 21.41 -4.62 3.18
CA PHE A 407 22.66 -4.97 3.82
C PHE A 407 22.97 -3.84 4.80
N LYS A 408 23.17 -4.13 6.07
CA LYS A 408 23.45 -3.09 7.05
C LYS A 408 24.57 -3.49 8.00
N VAL A 409 25.31 -2.48 8.42
CA VAL A 409 26.36 -2.60 9.42
C VAL A 409 26.01 -1.65 10.55
N PRO A 410 25.68 -2.16 11.75
CA PRO A 410 25.48 -1.32 12.94
C PRO A 410 26.73 -0.51 13.25
N THR A 411 26.63 0.81 13.23
CA THR A 411 27.73 1.73 13.48
C THR A 411 27.30 2.82 14.46
N TYR A 412 26.96 2.42 15.69
CA TYR A 412 26.47 3.30 16.75
C TYR A 412 27.57 4.09 17.48
N SER A 413 28.82 3.98 17.01
CA SER A 413 29.94 4.82 17.45
C SER A 413 30.85 5.18 16.28
N TRP A 414 31.68 6.21 16.43
CA TRP A 414 32.62 6.57 15.38
C TRP A 414 33.69 5.49 15.16
N GLU A 415 34.12 4.78 16.19
CA GLU A 415 35.08 3.69 16.08
C GLU A 415 34.53 2.54 15.24
N THR A 416 33.31 2.10 15.52
CA THR A 416 32.63 1.04 14.75
C THR A 416 32.39 1.48 13.31
N PHE A 417 32.03 2.75 13.09
CA PHE A 417 31.94 3.35 11.77
C PHE A 417 33.29 3.31 11.02
N LEU A 418 34.40 3.68 11.67
CA LEU A 418 35.74 3.63 11.10
C LEU A 418 36.18 2.19 10.76
N GLU A 419 35.81 1.20 11.58
CA GLU A 419 36.07 -0.21 11.31
C GLU A 419 35.31 -0.71 10.10
N ALA A 420 34.01 -0.40 10.01
CA ALA A 420 33.20 -0.71 8.84
C ALA A 420 33.77 -0.07 7.56
N CYS A 421 34.20 1.20 7.63
CA CYS A 421 34.89 1.88 6.53
C CYS A 421 36.17 1.15 6.09
N LYS A 422 36.95 0.61 7.03
CA LYS A 422 38.16 -0.16 6.71
C LYS A 422 37.82 -1.46 5.99
N LEU A 423 36.75 -2.16 6.38
CA LEU A 423 36.30 -3.37 5.70
C LEU A 423 35.86 -3.09 4.27
N ILE A 424 35.08 -2.03 4.07
CA ILE A 424 34.65 -1.59 2.73
C ILE A 424 35.86 -1.20 1.86
N ALA A 425 36.84 -0.50 2.43
CA ALA A 425 38.07 -0.13 1.71
C ALA A 425 38.97 -1.33 1.34
N LYS A 426 38.83 -2.50 1.98
CA LYS A 426 39.53 -3.73 1.58
C LYS A 426 38.96 -4.33 0.30
N GLY A 427 37.69 -4.08 -0.01
CA GLY A 427 37.03 -4.52 -1.24
C GLY A 427 36.65 -6.00 -1.31
N ASP A 428 36.67 -6.73 -0.19
CA ASP A 428 36.24 -8.13 -0.11
C ASP A 428 34.71 -8.23 0.11
N HIS A 429 33.94 -7.67 -0.82
CA HIS A 429 32.47 -7.65 -0.80
C HIS A 429 31.88 -7.34 -2.18
N ASN A 430 30.56 -7.54 -2.32
CA ASN A 430 29.83 -7.33 -3.58
C ASN A 430 29.01 -6.02 -3.64
N PHE A 431 29.04 -5.20 -2.59
CA PHE A 431 28.27 -3.94 -2.55
C PHE A 431 28.71 -2.94 -3.62
N LYS A 432 27.74 -2.25 -4.23
CA LYS A 432 27.97 -1.20 -5.23
C LYS A 432 27.60 0.18 -4.72
N THR A 433 26.74 0.27 -3.72
CA THR A 433 26.28 1.53 -3.13
C THR A 433 26.43 1.47 -1.62
N LEU A 434 26.97 2.53 -1.03
CA LEU A 434 27.08 2.74 0.40
C LEU A 434 26.09 3.83 0.80
N VAL A 435 25.33 3.60 1.86
CA VAL A 435 24.34 4.55 2.39
C VAL A 435 24.71 4.87 3.83
N ILE A 436 24.78 6.15 4.18
CA ILE A 436 24.93 6.59 5.57
C ILE A 436 23.57 7.10 6.04
N ASP A 437 22.96 6.38 6.98
CA ASP A 437 21.63 6.70 7.51
C ASP A 437 21.67 6.77 9.06
N THR A 438 21.55 7.94 9.69
CA THR A 438 21.59 9.30 9.11
C THR A 438 22.99 9.92 9.21
N VAL A 439 23.34 10.78 8.25
CA VAL A 439 24.60 11.53 8.25
C VAL A 439 24.70 12.51 9.43
N ASP A 440 23.55 12.94 9.96
CA ASP A 440 23.43 13.77 11.16
C ASP A 440 24.00 13.07 12.40
N ASN A 441 23.55 11.83 12.63
CA ASN A 441 24.08 11.00 13.72
C ASN A 441 25.53 10.61 13.48
N ALA A 442 25.93 10.32 12.24
CA ALA A 442 27.33 10.10 11.88
C ALA A 442 28.24 11.27 12.29
N PHE A 443 27.80 12.52 12.04
CA PHE A 443 28.56 13.70 12.44
C PHE A 443 28.61 13.85 13.97
N LYS A 444 27.51 13.61 14.67
CA LYS A 444 27.47 13.64 16.14
C LYS A 444 28.48 12.67 16.75
N MET A 445 28.48 11.41 16.29
CA MET A 445 29.46 10.41 16.73
C MET A 445 30.90 10.85 16.46
N CYS A 446 31.17 11.46 15.31
CA CYS A 446 32.49 12.02 14.99
C CYS A 446 32.89 13.13 15.98
N SER A 447 31.96 14.01 16.34
CA SER A 447 32.23 15.09 17.29
C SER A 447 32.56 14.53 18.67
N ASP A 448 31.70 13.65 19.19
CA ASP A 448 31.86 12.99 20.49
C ASP A 448 33.21 12.25 20.57
N TYR A 449 33.58 11.52 19.52
CA TYR A 449 34.85 10.82 19.41
C TYR A 449 36.07 11.74 19.52
N VAL A 450 36.06 12.85 18.77
CA VAL A 450 37.17 13.80 18.77
C VAL A 450 37.25 14.54 20.10
N CYS A 451 36.11 14.92 20.68
CA CYS A 451 36.04 15.53 22.00
C CYS A 451 36.64 14.60 23.07
N ALA A 452 36.20 13.33 23.12
CA ALA A 452 36.72 12.33 24.03
C ALA A 452 38.23 12.09 23.84
N LYS A 453 38.70 11.97 22.59
CA LYS A 453 40.13 11.79 22.27
C LYS A 453 41.01 12.93 22.76
N HIS A 454 40.46 14.13 22.89
CA HIS A 454 41.18 15.33 23.32
C HIS A 454 40.85 15.77 24.75
N GLY A 455 40.03 15.01 25.48
CA GLY A 455 39.67 15.29 26.87
C GLY A 455 38.84 16.56 27.05
N ILE A 456 37.96 16.88 26.09
CA ILE A 456 37.01 18.01 26.14
C ILE A 456 35.57 17.49 26.08
N GLU A 457 34.61 18.23 26.63
CA GLU A 457 33.19 17.86 26.61
C GLU A 457 32.51 18.42 25.37
N TYR A 458 32.86 19.64 24.97
CA TYR A 458 32.31 20.34 23.80
C TYR A 458 33.43 20.88 22.90
N GLU A 459 33.14 21.03 21.60
CA GLU A 459 34.11 21.53 20.62
C GLU A 459 34.62 22.94 20.92
N GLY A 460 33.84 23.70 21.70
CA GLY A 460 34.12 25.06 22.15
C GLY A 460 35.09 25.16 23.34
N ASP A 461 35.34 24.08 24.08
CA ASP A 461 36.17 24.10 25.29
C ASP A 461 37.65 24.42 24.97
N MET A 462 38.06 24.24 23.72
CA MET A 462 39.37 24.65 23.24
C MET A 462 39.36 26.09 22.72
N GLY A 463 40.34 26.87 23.19
CA GLY A 463 40.59 28.22 22.70
C GLY A 463 40.76 28.32 21.18
N HIS A 464 40.35 29.45 20.63
CA HIS A 464 40.53 29.84 19.22
C HIS A 464 39.88 28.88 18.18
N GLY A 465 38.82 28.15 18.56
CA GLY A 465 38.07 27.29 17.62
C GLY A 465 38.81 26.00 17.23
N LYS A 466 39.85 25.63 17.97
CA LYS A 466 40.69 24.46 17.68
C LYS A 466 39.90 23.14 17.75
N GLY A 467 39.01 22.98 18.72
CA GLY A 467 38.16 21.77 18.85
C GLY A 467 37.29 21.57 17.62
N TRP A 468 36.59 22.62 17.19
CA TRP A 468 35.82 22.62 15.95
C TRP A 468 36.63 22.29 14.70
N ALA A 469 37.88 22.75 14.61
CA ALA A 469 38.76 22.42 13.49
C ALA A 469 39.16 20.93 13.50
N LEU A 470 39.41 20.36 14.68
CA LEU A 470 39.74 18.94 14.83
C LEU A 470 38.57 18.05 14.38
N VAL A 471 37.34 18.34 14.83
CA VAL A 471 36.13 17.62 14.43
C VAL A 471 35.93 17.71 12.92
N LYS A 472 36.01 18.92 12.35
CA LYS A 472 35.88 19.13 10.91
C LYS A 472 36.94 18.34 10.12
N ASN A 473 38.19 18.32 10.58
CA ASN A 473 39.27 17.63 9.89
C ASN A 473 39.06 16.12 9.89
N GLU A 474 38.62 15.55 11.02
CA GLU A 474 38.31 14.12 11.12
C GLU A 474 37.12 13.75 10.22
N TRP A 475 36.03 14.49 10.31
CA TRP A 475 34.84 14.34 9.47
C TRP A 475 35.19 14.38 7.98
N HIS A 476 35.93 15.42 7.57
CA HIS A 476 36.35 15.61 6.19
C HIS A 476 37.26 14.50 5.69
N ARG A 477 38.24 14.07 6.51
CA ARG A 477 39.17 12.99 6.18
C ARG A 477 38.44 11.68 5.88
N VAL A 478 37.44 11.32 6.70
CA VAL A 478 36.71 10.06 6.57
C VAL A 478 35.76 10.09 5.37
N LEU A 479 34.91 11.11 5.26
CA LEU A 479 33.98 11.21 4.13
C LEU A 479 34.68 11.31 2.78
N THR A 480 35.77 12.08 2.68
CA THR A 480 36.54 12.20 1.44
C THR A 480 37.14 10.85 1.03
N ARG A 481 37.60 10.05 2.00
CA ARG A 481 38.11 8.72 1.72
C ARG A 481 37.00 7.79 1.22
N LEU A 482 35.83 7.78 1.86
CA LEU A 482 34.69 6.99 1.41
C LEU A 482 34.25 7.36 -0.01
N ALA A 483 34.11 8.66 -0.29
CA ALA A 483 33.71 9.15 -1.62
C ALA A 483 34.75 8.86 -2.72
N SER A 484 36.01 8.59 -2.36
CA SER A 484 37.06 8.22 -3.32
C SER A 484 37.09 6.71 -3.65
N LEU A 485 36.31 5.90 -2.95
CA LEU A 485 36.17 4.47 -3.24
C LEU A 485 35.32 4.27 -4.51
N PRO A 486 35.45 3.12 -5.20
CA PRO A 486 34.73 2.85 -6.44
C PRO A 486 33.27 2.39 -6.19
N TYR A 487 32.57 3.05 -5.27
CA TYR A 487 31.20 2.74 -4.87
C TYR A 487 30.35 4.01 -4.90
N GLY A 488 29.05 3.87 -5.16
CA GLY A 488 28.10 4.96 -4.99
C GLY A 488 28.03 5.33 -3.51
N LEU A 489 27.90 6.62 -3.18
CA LEU A 489 27.80 7.08 -1.80
C LEU A 489 26.52 7.91 -1.62
N ILE A 490 25.59 7.43 -0.81
CA ILE A 490 24.35 8.13 -0.47
C ILE A 490 24.42 8.58 0.98
N LEU A 491 24.16 9.85 1.21
CA LEU A 491 24.11 10.46 2.53
C LEU A 491 22.66 10.87 2.79
N ILE A 492 22.05 10.35 3.85
CA ILE A 492 20.66 10.68 4.21
C ILE A 492 20.68 11.66 5.38
N SER A 493 19.99 12.79 5.24
CA SER A 493 19.83 13.80 6.28
C SER A 493 18.38 14.21 6.47
N HIS A 494 18.03 14.78 7.61
CA HIS A 494 16.71 15.41 7.79
C HIS A 494 16.70 16.84 7.22
N ALA A 495 15.51 17.37 6.95
CA ALA A 495 15.31 18.76 6.60
C ALA A 495 15.04 19.62 7.84
N VAL A 496 15.63 20.80 7.89
CA VAL A 496 15.34 21.85 8.88
C VAL A 496 15.17 23.19 8.17
N ASP A 497 14.19 23.96 8.63
CA ASP A 497 13.99 25.34 8.18
C ASP A 497 14.89 26.28 8.97
N LYS A 498 15.67 27.10 8.26
CA LYS A 498 16.50 28.16 8.83
C LYS A 498 16.00 29.51 8.34
N THR A 499 15.80 30.44 9.26
CA THR A 499 15.56 31.85 8.93
C THR A 499 16.88 32.49 8.51
N ILE A 500 16.92 33.04 7.29
CA ILE A 500 18.08 33.77 6.77
C ILE A 500 17.74 35.25 6.79
N GLU A 501 18.40 35.99 7.67
CA GLU A 501 18.34 37.45 7.70
C GLU A 501 19.21 38.03 6.58
N THR A 502 18.63 38.89 5.76
CA THR A 502 19.36 39.67 4.75
C THR A 502 19.12 41.15 4.95
N ARG A 503 19.96 41.99 4.31
CA ARG A 503 19.77 43.44 4.29
C ARG A 503 18.40 43.90 3.75
N THR A 504 17.68 43.03 3.03
CA THR A 504 16.40 43.31 2.37
C THR A 504 15.19 42.61 3.02
N GLY A 505 15.38 41.89 4.13
CA GLY A 505 14.33 41.15 4.84
C GLY A 505 14.77 39.75 5.26
N GLU A 506 13.87 39.02 5.92
CA GLU A 506 14.08 37.63 6.34
C GLU A 506 13.35 36.68 5.40
N TYR A 507 13.98 35.55 5.07
CA TYR A 507 13.31 34.47 4.36
C TYR A 507 13.69 33.12 4.96
N THR A 508 12.76 32.17 4.88
CA THR A 508 13.00 30.80 5.33
C THR A 508 13.65 30.00 4.22
N LYS A 509 14.71 29.27 4.57
CA LYS A 509 15.37 28.32 3.68
C LYS A 509 15.43 26.94 4.33
N THR A 510 14.90 25.94 3.66
CA THR A 510 14.96 24.54 4.07
C THR A 510 16.31 23.94 3.68
N THR A 511 17.05 23.44 4.66
CA THR A 511 18.41 22.89 4.47
C THR A 511 18.55 21.55 5.17
N PRO A 512 19.58 20.73 4.85
CA PRO A 512 19.94 19.58 5.67
C PRO A 512 20.14 19.99 7.14
N SER A 513 19.71 19.15 8.08
CA SER A 513 19.81 19.40 9.53
C SER A 513 21.24 19.43 10.08
N LEU A 514 22.21 18.99 9.28
CA LEU A 514 23.62 19.05 9.61
C LEU A 514 24.07 20.46 10.05
N PRO A 515 24.94 20.55 11.08
CA PRO A 515 25.60 21.80 11.44
C PRO A 515 26.40 22.38 10.27
N ASP A 516 26.43 23.71 10.12
CA ASP A 516 26.96 24.37 8.92
C ASP A 516 28.38 23.92 8.54
N ARG A 517 29.26 23.71 9.52
CA ARG A 517 30.64 23.24 9.28
C ARG A 517 30.69 21.83 8.68
N ALA A 518 29.81 20.94 9.12
CA ALA A 518 29.68 19.58 8.60
C ALA A 518 28.98 19.56 7.25
N ARG A 519 27.87 20.30 7.16
CA ARG A 519 27.07 20.48 5.94
C ARG A 519 27.93 21.00 4.79
N ASN A 520 28.74 22.03 5.01
CA ASN A 520 29.59 22.60 3.96
C ASN A 520 30.63 21.61 3.42
N VAL A 521 31.11 20.67 4.25
CA VAL A 521 31.96 19.58 3.78
C VAL A 521 31.18 18.63 2.88
N VAL A 522 29.99 18.21 3.31
CA VAL A 522 29.11 17.31 2.55
C VAL A 522 28.71 17.93 1.21
N LEU A 523 28.21 19.16 1.22
CA LEU A 523 27.80 19.90 0.00
C LEU A 523 28.96 20.11 -0.97
N GLY A 524 30.18 20.30 -0.44
CA GLY A 524 31.40 20.39 -1.24
C GLY A 524 31.77 19.05 -1.89
N LEU A 525 31.52 17.95 -1.18
CA LEU A 525 31.90 16.60 -1.58
C LEU A 525 30.96 16.00 -2.64
N VAL A 526 29.64 16.10 -2.45
CA VAL A 526 28.67 15.35 -3.24
C VAL A 526 28.50 15.87 -4.68
N ASP A 527 28.22 14.96 -5.61
CA ASP A 527 27.92 15.27 -7.01
C ASP A 527 26.49 15.81 -7.18
N ILE A 528 25.55 15.28 -6.38
CA ILE A 528 24.13 15.58 -6.46
C ILE A 528 23.58 15.86 -5.05
N ILE A 529 22.80 16.92 -4.91
CA ILE A 529 22.07 17.30 -3.72
C ILE A 529 20.57 17.25 -4.07
N LEU A 530 19.88 16.34 -3.42
CA LEU A 530 18.48 16.01 -3.63
C LEU A 530 17.66 16.45 -2.43
N TYR A 531 16.67 17.32 -2.68
CA TYR A 531 15.68 17.69 -1.67
C TYR A 531 14.35 16.99 -1.96
N GLY A 532 13.91 16.14 -1.04
CA GLY A 532 12.58 15.54 -1.04
C GLY A 532 11.53 16.54 -0.53
N ASP A 533 10.69 17.00 -1.44
CA ASP A 533 9.69 18.05 -1.25
C ASP A 533 8.27 17.51 -1.52
N SER A 534 7.24 18.22 -1.06
CA SER A 534 5.83 17.94 -1.34
C SER A 534 5.18 19.17 -1.98
N VAL A 535 4.88 19.08 -3.27
CA VAL A 535 4.32 20.18 -4.06
C VAL A 535 2.82 19.98 -4.22
N SER A 536 2.04 20.93 -3.73
CA SER A 536 0.60 20.94 -3.98
C SER A 536 0.30 21.56 -5.34
N ARG A 537 -0.35 20.82 -6.23
CA ARG A 537 -0.90 21.32 -7.50
C ARG A 537 -2.39 21.10 -7.57
N LYS A 538 -3.09 21.79 -8.47
CA LYS A 538 -4.48 21.43 -8.81
C LYS A 538 -4.48 20.56 -10.06
N ASP A 539 -5.24 19.46 -10.04
CA ASP A 539 -5.44 18.64 -11.24
C ASP A 539 -6.43 19.31 -12.22
N ALA A 540 -6.69 18.66 -13.36
CA ALA A 540 -7.62 19.14 -14.39
C ALA A 540 -9.07 19.28 -13.89
N ALA A 541 -9.42 18.65 -12.77
CA ALA A 541 -10.72 18.74 -12.11
C ALA A 541 -10.74 19.77 -10.97
N GLY A 542 -9.62 20.47 -10.72
CA GLY A 542 -9.51 21.50 -9.69
C GLY A 542 -9.18 20.97 -8.28
N ASN A 543 -8.94 19.66 -8.13
CA ASN A 543 -8.62 19.04 -6.83
C ASN A 543 -7.16 19.29 -6.46
N LEU A 544 -6.90 19.52 -5.18
CA LEU A 544 -5.53 19.62 -4.66
C LEU A 544 -4.86 18.24 -4.65
N VAL A 545 -3.79 18.08 -5.41
CA VAL A 545 -2.94 16.90 -5.48
C VAL A 545 -1.57 17.28 -4.93
N VAL A 546 -1.09 16.52 -3.93
CA VAL A 546 0.25 16.71 -3.37
C VAL A 546 1.20 15.71 -4.02
N ASP A 547 2.06 16.20 -4.90
CA ASP A 547 3.11 15.40 -5.53
C ASP A 547 4.36 15.41 -4.65
N ARG A 548 4.93 14.23 -4.38
CA ARG A 548 6.26 14.13 -3.79
C ARG A 548 7.31 14.19 -4.86
N VAL A 549 8.24 15.12 -4.73
CA VAL A 549 9.22 15.40 -5.77
C VAL A 549 10.62 15.47 -5.20
N LEU A 550 11.58 15.14 -6.04
CA LEU A 550 12.97 15.53 -5.87
C LEU A 550 13.19 16.86 -6.56
N ARG A 551 13.60 17.86 -5.80
CA ARG A 551 14.23 19.06 -6.36
C ARG A 551 15.70 18.75 -6.58
N THR A 552 16.21 19.08 -7.76
CA THR A 552 17.61 18.76 -8.13
C THR A 552 18.43 19.99 -8.50
N LYS A 553 17.82 21.18 -8.54
CA LYS A 553 18.49 22.43 -8.91
C LYS A 553 18.42 23.44 -7.76
N PRO A 554 19.40 24.36 -7.68
CA PRO A 554 19.44 25.36 -6.60
C PRO A 554 18.20 26.26 -6.61
N HIS A 555 17.73 26.64 -5.42
CA HIS A 555 16.59 27.53 -5.26
C HIS A 555 16.80 28.47 -4.05
N PRO A 556 16.17 29.66 -3.99
CA PRO A 556 16.28 30.52 -2.82
C PRO A 556 15.77 29.89 -1.52
N THR A 557 14.71 29.09 -1.59
CA THR A 557 14.03 28.54 -0.40
C THR A 557 14.46 27.14 0.01
N TYR A 558 15.28 26.45 -0.77
CA TYR A 558 15.82 25.13 -0.42
C TYR A 558 17.20 24.90 -1.03
N GLU A 559 17.92 23.88 -0.57
CA GLU A 559 19.28 23.57 -1.00
C GLU A 559 19.34 22.30 -1.84
N ALA A 560 19.32 22.43 -3.17
CA ALA A 560 19.48 21.31 -4.10
C ALA A 560 20.49 21.65 -5.20
N GLY A 561 20.98 20.64 -5.92
CA GLY A 561 21.98 20.84 -6.98
C GLY A 561 22.38 19.56 -7.68
N ASP A 562 22.77 19.67 -8.94
CA ASP A 562 23.20 18.54 -9.76
C ASP A 562 24.40 18.98 -10.59
N ARG A 563 25.60 18.57 -10.19
CA ARG A 563 26.85 18.90 -10.88
C ARG A 563 27.04 18.11 -12.18
N THR A 564 26.29 17.03 -12.35
CA THR A 564 26.34 16.21 -13.57
C THR A 564 25.60 16.85 -14.73
N GLY A 565 24.65 17.73 -14.43
CA GLY A 565 23.81 18.42 -15.41
C GLY A 565 22.77 17.52 -16.10
N ARG A 566 22.54 16.31 -15.57
CA ARG A 566 21.70 15.28 -16.19
C ARG A 566 20.25 15.33 -15.73
N LEU A 567 19.99 15.86 -14.53
CA LEU A 567 18.66 15.82 -13.92
C LEU A 567 17.83 17.06 -14.32
N PRO A 568 16.50 16.90 -14.48
CA PRO A 568 15.58 18.02 -14.64
C PRO A 568 15.41 18.81 -13.34
N GLU A 569 14.84 20.02 -13.40
CA GLU A 569 14.61 20.86 -12.21
C GLU A 569 13.89 20.12 -11.07
N MET A 570 12.90 19.32 -11.44
CA MET A 570 12.06 18.53 -10.57
C MET A 570 11.76 17.19 -11.24
N LEU A 571 11.71 16.11 -10.46
CA LEU A 571 11.17 14.82 -10.87
C LEU A 571 10.43 14.15 -9.70
N PRO A 572 9.61 13.11 -9.94
CA PRO A 572 8.99 12.34 -8.86
C PRO A 572 10.02 11.78 -7.86
N LEU A 573 9.65 11.69 -6.58
CA LEU A 573 10.47 11.07 -5.52
C LEU A 573 10.52 9.54 -5.65
N SER A 574 11.15 9.06 -6.72
CA SER A 574 11.24 7.65 -7.09
C SER A 574 12.61 7.31 -7.67
N TYR A 575 13.18 6.17 -7.25
CA TYR A 575 14.45 5.68 -7.81
C TYR A 575 14.34 5.44 -9.31
N ALA A 576 13.22 4.90 -9.80
CA ALA A 576 13.03 4.64 -11.23
C ALA A 576 13.04 5.94 -12.05
N ALA A 577 12.34 6.98 -11.60
CA ALA A 577 12.32 8.28 -12.25
C ALA A 577 13.71 8.94 -12.23
N PHE A 578 14.40 8.87 -11.08
CA PHE A 578 15.77 9.36 -10.93
C PHE A 578 16.75 8.65 -11.86
N ASN A 579 16.76 7.32 -11.86
CA ASN A 579 17.66 6.52 -12.67
C ASN A 579 17.41 6.71 -14.17
N SER A 580 16.13 6.79 -14.57
CA SER A 580 15.74 7.08 -15.95
C SER A 580 16.27 8.45 -16.41
N ALA A 581 16.06 9.50 -15.61
CA ALA A 581 16.56 10.84 -15.92
C ALA A 581 18.10 10.90 -15.96
N PHE A 582 18.76 10.23 -15.02
CA PHE A 582 20.22 10.22 -14.93
C PHE A 582 20.89 9.46 -16.09
N SER A 583 20.35 8.27 -16.42
CA SER A 583 20.86 7.39 -17.47
C SER A 583 20.46 7.83 -18.87
N GLY A 584 19.30 8.48 -19.01
CA GLY A 584 18.57 8.66 -20.26
C GLY A 584 18.92 9.87 -21.14
N ASN A 585 20.11 10.47 -21.01
CA ASN A 585 20.48 11.64 -21.84
C ASN A 585 21.69 11.38 -22.73
N THR A 586 21.46 10.63 -23.81
CA THR A 586 22.30 10.64 -25.04
C THR A 586 21.40 10.65 -26.28
N SER A 587 20.68 11.75 -26.52
CA SER A 587 20.36 12.24 -27.87
C SER A 587 19.56 13.55 -27.86
N ASN A 588 20.05 14.52 -28.64
CA ASN A 588 19.39 15.73 -29.14
C ASN A 588 19.07 16.89 -28.19
N SER A 589 20.02 17.84 -28.11
CA SER A 589 19.70 19.24 -28.44
C SER A 589 20.91 19.88 -29.15
N THR A 590 21.05 19.61 -30.45
CA THR A 590 21.65 20.60 -31.33
C THR A 590 20.75 21.83 -31.30
N ALA A 591 21.19 22.86 -30.60
CA ALA A 591 20.63 24.19 -30.74
C ALA A 591 20.76 24.61 -32.20
N GLN A 592 19.68 24.49 -32.97
CA GLN A 592 19.52 25.24 -34.21
C GLN A 592 19.23 26.70 -33.81
N SER A 593 20.27 27.52 -33.91
CA SER A 593 20.13 28.97 -33.99
C SER A 593 19.24 29.31 -35.20
N PRO A 594 18.20 30.16 -35.06
CA PRO A 594 17.49 30.65 -36.23
C PRO A 594 18.37 31.70 -36.93
N ALA A 595 18.74 31.41 -38.18
CA ALA A 595 19.32 32.39 -39.09
C ALA A 595 18.26 33.43 -39.50
N PRO A 596 18.65 34.69 -39.80
CA PRO A 596 17.71 35.77 -40.06
C PRO A 596 17.12 35.66 -41.48
N GLY A 597 15.82 35.38 -41.55
CA GLY A 597 15.05 35.36 -42.79
C GLY A 597 14.71 36.77 -43.26
N LYS A 598 15.26 37.13 -44.43
CA LYS A 598 14.97 38.33 -45.22
C LYS A 598 13.49 38.45 -45.58
N GLY A 599 13.01 39.69 -45.68
CA GLY A 599 11.64 40.01 -46.06
C GLY A 599 11.32 39.83 -47.55
N SER A 600 10.02 39.73 -47.81
CA SER A 600 9.35 40.21 -49.04
C SER A 600 7.88 40.45 -48.66
N ALA A 601 7.45 41.71 -48.61
CA ALA A 601 6.61 42.34 -49.62
C ALA A 601 5.18 41.76 -49.68
N ALA A 602 4.24 42.46 -49.04
CA ALA A 602 2.82 42.41 -49.39
C ALA A 602 2.35 43.84 -49.64
N SER A 603 1.87 44.05 -50.86
CA SER A 603 1.40 45.29 -51.45
C SER A 603 -0.02 45.68 -50.99
N SER A 604 -0.16 46.95 -50.59
CA SER A 604 -1.29 47.88 -50.82
C SER A 604 -2.67 47.34 -51.22
N SER A 605 -3.70 47.67 -50.41
CA SER A 605 -4.94 48.29 -50.91
C SER A 605 -5.65 49.10 -49.81
N ASN A 606 -6.24 50.22 -50.24
CA ASN A 606 -6.72 51.41 -49.51
C ASN A 606 -7.70 51.23 -48.32
N PRO A 607 -7.77 52.21 -47.39
CA PRO A 607 -8.96 52.52 -46.62
C PRO A 607 -9.72 53.73 -47.22
N GLY A 608 -11.01 53.54 -47.49
CA GLY A 608 -11.94 54.59 -47.91
C GLY A 608 -12.94 54.95 -46.80
N SER A 609 -12.90 56.22 -46.39
CA SER A 609 -14.00 57.07 -45.92
C SER A 609 -14.89 56.69 -44.72
N THR A 610 -14.74 57.52 -43.68
CA THR A 610 -15.65 57.99 -42.59
C THR A 610 -17.04 58.45 -43.13
N PRO A 611 -18.08 58.86 -42.33
CA PRO A 611 -18.05 59.34 -40.94
C PRO A 611 -19.29 59.09 -40.03
N ALA A 612 -19.25 59.75 -38.87
CA ALA A 612 -20.29 60.07 -37.87
C ALA A 612 -20.27 59.16 -36.62
N GLY A 613 -20.21 59.65 -35.39
CA GLY A 613 -20.26 61.00 -34.86
C GLY A 613 -20.78 60.94 -33.42
N LYS A 614 -20.09 61.63 -32.49
CA LYS A 614 -20.58 62.26 -31.24
C LYS A 614 -21.39 61.42 -30.23
N ALA A 615 -21.29 61.58 -28.91
CA ALA A 615 -20.47 62.38 -28.02
C ALA A 615 -20.94 62.13 -26.56
N VAL A 616 -20.22 62.75 -25.61
CA VAL A 616 -20.68 63.21 -24.27
C VAL A 616 -20.65 62.12 -23.18
N LYS A 617 -19.97 62.24 -22.05
CA LYS A 617 -19.40 63.41 -21.33
C LYS A 617 -18.13 63.01 -20.57
#